data_AF-A0A812LAK8-F1
#
_entry.id   AF-A0A812LAK8-F1
#
_cell.length_a   1.000
_cell.length_b   1.000
_cell.length_c   1.000
_cell.angle_alpha   90.00
_cell.angle_beta   90.00
_cell.angle_gamma   90.00
#
_symmetry.space_group_name_H-M   'P 1'
#
loop_
_entity.id
_entity.type
_entity.pdbx_description
1 polymer ?
#
loop_
_entity_poly.entity_id
_entity_poly.type
_entity_poly.pdbx_seq_one_letter_code
_entity_poly.pdbx_strand_id
1 'polypeptide(L)'
;MDLQANPVNEILYVSFNQDFTCFVCGTESGFRVYSTDPFHLTFRRDFEDGSGLGVICMLFRTNILAFSGGGKNPRFQPHKVVLWDDRHTRVMAELSFKTTVKSVRHALSGLCHVLV
;
A
#
# COMPACT_ATOMS: atom_id res chain seq x y z
N MET A 1 20.43 -6.94 14.25
CA MET A 1 19.60 -6.59 13.07
C MET A 1 20.57 -6.54 11.91
N ASP A 2 20.71 -7.64 11.16
CA ASP A 2 21.57 -7.68 9.98
C ASP A 2 20.90 -6.84 8.89
N LEU A 3 21.23 -5.55 8.87
CA LEU A 3 20.87 -4.64 7.79
C LEU A 3 21.84 -4.92 6.64
N GLN A 4 21.70 -6.07 5.98
CA GLN A 4 22.30 -6.25 4.66
C GLN A 4 21.78 -5.11 3.79
N ALA A 5 22.68 -4.22 3.39
CA ALA A 5 22.36 -3.10 2.52
C ALA A 5 21.90 -3.66 1.18
N ASN A 6 20.58 -3.73 0.97
CA ASN A 6 20.05 -3.99 -0.35
C ASN A 6 20.26 -2.69 -1.17
N PRO A 7 21.11 -2.69 -2.21
CA PRO A 7 21.45 -1.47 -2.96
C PRO A 7 20.27 -0.88 -3.73
N VAL A 8 19.13 -1.59 -3.80
CA VAL A 8 17.92 -1.14 -4.47
C VAL A 8 16.92 -0.68 -3.42
N ASN A 9 16.65 0.64 -3.38
CA ASN A 9 15.57 1.19 -2.57
C ASN A 9 14.22 0.75 -3.15
N GLU A 10 13.67 -0.34 -2.61
CA GLU A 10 12.42 -0.95 -3.07
C GLU A 10 11.19 -0.23 -2.52
N ILE A 11 11.30 0.53 -1.43
CA ILE A 11 10.14 1.11 -0.72
C ILE A 11 9.74 2.43 -1.36
N LEU A 12 8.47 2.55 -1.73
CA LEU A 12 7.88 3.71 -2.40
C LEU A 12 7.03 4.57 -1.47
N TYR A 13 6.35 3.95 -0.50
CA TYR A 13 5.47 4.64 0.43
C TYR A 13 5.31 3.85 1.72
N VAL A 14 5.05 4.54 2.83
CA VAL A 14 4.77 3.93 4.13
C VAL A 14 3.58 4.64 4.77
N SER A 15 2.63 3.87 5.31
CA SER A 15 1.53 4.39 6.10
C SER A 15 1.23 3.50 7.29
N PHE A 16 1.06 4.10 8.46
CA PHE A 16 0.47 3.41 9.60
C PHE A 16 -1.01 3.09 9.33
N ASN A 17 -1.47 2.03 9.96
CA ASN A 17 -2.90 1.83 10.17
C ASN A 17 -3.41 2.80 11.27
N GLN A 18 -4.72 2.82 11.48
CA GLN A 18 -5.43 3.85 12.25
C GLN A 18 -5.09 3.84 13.75
N ASP A 19 -4.69 2.68 14.28
CA ASP A 19 -4.32 2.50 15.70
C ASP A 19 -2.80 2.43 15.91
N PHE A 20 -2.00 2.67 14.86
CA PHE A 20 -0.53 2.65 14.88
C PHE A 20 0.08 1.30 15.30
N THR A 21 -0.70 0.24 15.31
CA THR A 21 -0.22 -1.10 15.69
C THR A 21 0.40 -1.85 14.50
N CYS A 22 0.16 -1.38 13.28
CA CYS A 22 0.76 -1.89 12.05
C CYS A 22 1.10 -0.75 11.09
N PHE A 23 1.98 -1.03 10.13
CA PHE A 23 2.14 -0.17 8.97
C PHE A 23 2.30 -1.00 7.70
N VAL A 24 1.86 -0.41 6.59
CA VAL A 24 2.01 -0.97 5.25
C VAL A 24 3.06 -0.18 4.49
N CYS A 25 3.90 -0.90 3.74
CA CYS A 25 4.86 -0.35 2.80
C CYS A 25 4.45 -0.73 1.38
N GLY A 26 4.31 0.25 0.50
CA GLY A 26 4.25 0.03 -0.95
C GLY A 26 5.67 -0.15 -1.48
N THR A 27 5.89 -1.10 -2.36
CA THR A 27 7.21 -1.39 -2.93
C THR A 27 7.18 -1.38 -4.45
N GLU A 28 8.36 -1.40 -5.09
CA GLU A 28 8.52 -1.51 -6.54
C GLU A 28 7.94 -2.80 -7.14
N SER A 29 7.62 -3.81 -6.32
CA SER A 29 7.10 -5.11 -6.76
C SER A 29 5.89 -5.62 -5.96
N GLY A 30 5.26 -4.77 -5.15
CA GLY A 30 4.06 -5.13 -4.37
C GLY A 30 3.91 -4.35 -3.08
N PHE A 31 3.68 -5.05 -1.96
CA PHE A 31 3.60 -4.44 -0.65
C PHE A 31 4.01 -5.37 0.50
N ARG A 32 4.25 -4.77 1.66
CA ARG A 32 4.57 -5.44 2.93
C ARG A 32 3.75 -4.85 4.07
N VAL A 33 3.39 -5.66 5.07
CA VAL A 33 2.77 -5.20 6.31
C VAL A 33 3.64 -5.63 7.48
N TYR A 34 3.87 -4.72 8.41
CA TYR A 34 4.65 -4.95 9.62
C TYR A 34 3.81 -4.67 10.85
N SER A 35 3.98 -5.48 11.89
CA SER A 35 3.56 -5.14 13.25
C SER A 35 4.59 -4.20 13.87
N THR A 36 4.12 -3.23 14.65
CA THR A 36 5.01 -2.25 15.30
C THR A 36 5.60 -2.78 16.60
N ASP A 37 4.84 -3.58 17.37
CA ASP A 37 5.28 -4.14 18.65
C ASP A 37 4.77 -5.59 18.86
N PRO A 38 5.65 -6.59 19.03
CA PRO A 38 7.08 -6.52 18.68
C PRO A 38 7.23 -6.23 17.17
N PHE A 39 8.32 -5.60 16.78
CA PHE A 39 8.57 -5.29 15.37
C PHE A 39 8.84 -6.57 14.56
N HIS A 40 7.96 -6.89 13.61
CA HIS A 40 8.14 -8.01 12.69
C HIS A 40 7.29 -7.85 11.42
N LEU A 41 7.73 -8.51 10.34
CA LEU A 41 6.96 -8.63 9.11
C LEU A 41 5.76 -9.57 9.37
N THR A 42 4.54 -9.08 9.15
CA THR A 42 3.32 -9.88 9.29
C THR A 42 2.83 -10.43 7.96
N PHE A 43 3.03 -9.69 6.87
CA PHE A 43 2.55 -10.09 5.56
C PHE A 43 3.40 -9.52 4.43
N ARG A 44 3.57 -10.30 3.36
CA ARG A 44 4.31 -9.92 2.17
C ARG A 44 3.55 -10.37 0.92
N ARG A 45 3.31 -9.43 0.00
CA ARG A 45 2.83 -9.74 -1.34
C ARG A 45 3.75 -9.17 -2.41
N ASP A 46 4.29 -10.07 -3.20
CA ASP A 46 4.96 -9.75 -4.46
C ASP A 46 4.02 -10.01 -5.62
N PHE A 47 4.02 -9.10 -6.59
CA PHE A 47 3.32 -9.29 -7.86
C PHE A 47 4.25 -9.93 -8.88
N GLU A 48 3.75 -10.92 -9.61
CA GLU A 48 4.52 -11.71 -10.58
C GLU A 48 5.11 -10.86 -11.72
N ASP A 49 4.41 -9.79 -12.10
CA ASP A 49 4.83 -8.83 -13.12
C ASP A 49 5.84 -7.79 -12.60
N GLY A 50 6.26 -7.90 -11.34
CA GLY A 50 7.22 -6.99 -10.72
C GLY A 50 6.76 -5.54 -10.73
N SER A 51 5.45 -5.33 -10.54
CA SER A 51 4.85 -4.00 -10.58
C SER A 51 4.68 -3.37 -9.20
N GLY A 52 4.76 -2.06 -9.13
CA GLY A 52 4.86 -1.31 -7.88
C GLY A 52 3.58 -0.64 -7.42
N LEU A 53 3.47 -0.44 -6.11
CA LEU A 53 2.42 0.32 -5.44
C LEU A 53 2.97 1.60 -4.82
N GLY A 54 2.34 2.72 -5.17
CA GLY A 54 2.71 4.04 -4.67
C GLY A 54 2.04 4.32 -3.33
N VAL A 55 1.27 5.41 -3.25
CA VAL A 55 0.50 5.71 -2.04
C VAL A 55 -0.37 4.52 -1.68
N ILE A 56 -0.27 4.06 -0.44
CA ILE A 56 -0.96 2.88 0.05
C ILE A 56 -1.34 3.07 1.51
N CYS A 57 -2.53 2.62 1.87
CA CYS A 57 -2.97 2.51 3.26
C CYS A 57 -3.79 1.23 3.43
N MET A 58 -3.80 0.71 4.65
CA MET A 58 -4.61 -0.45 5.03
C MET A 58 -5.79 -0.03 5.91
N LEU A 59 -6.88 -0.78 5.85
CA LEU A 59 -8.01 -0.61 6.76
C LEU A 59 -7.77 -1.45 8.02
N PHE A 60 -7.42 -0.80 9.13
CA PHE A 60 -7.05 -1.42 10.40
C PHE A 60 -6.06 -2.57 10.22
N ARG A 61 -6.35 -3.75 10.75
CA ARG A 61 -5.59 -5.00 10.54
C ARG A 61 -6.39 -5.97 9.66
N THR A 62 -7.03 -5.47 8.61
CA THR A 62 -7.80 -6.29 7.65
C THR A 62 -7.00 -6.58 6.38
N ASN A 63 -7.56 -7.41 5.49
CA ASN A 63 -7.07 -7.68 4.13
C ASN A 63 -7.48 -6.61 3.10
N ILE A 64 -8.08 -5.49 3.53
CA ILE A 64 -8.55 -4.42 2.66
C ILE A 64 -7.53 -3.30 2.61
N LEU A 65 -7.12 -2.95 1.40
CA LEU A 65 -6.11 -1.92 1.12
C LEU A 65 -6.67 -0.90 0.13
N ALA A 66 -6.25 0.35 0.26
CA ALA A 66 -6.49 1.38 -0.75
C ALA A 66 -5.16 1.96 -1.22
N PHE A 67 -4.91 1.95 -2.53
CA PHE A 67 -3.64 2.39 -3.09
C PHE A 67 -3.75 2.95 -4.50
N SER A 68 -2.70 3.64 -4.95
CA SER A 68 -2.44 3.91 -6.37
C SER A 68 -1.22 3.11 -6.85
N GLY A 69 -1.04 2.99 -8.17
CA GLY A 69 0.24 2.51 -8.69
C GLY A 69 1.36 3.53 -8.46
N GLY A 70 2.59 3.03 -8.37
CA GLY A 70 3.79 3.84 -8.18
C GLY A 70 5.05 3.10 -8.61
N GLY A 71 6.21 3.74 -8.46
CA GLY A 71 7.48 3.16 -8.86
C GLY A 71 7.73 3.24 -10.37
N LYS A 72 8.72 2.49 -10.83
CA LYS A 72 9.14 2.46 -12.24
C LYS A 72 8.16 1.72 -13.14
N ASN A 73 7.51 0.69 -12.60
CA ASN A 73 6.55 -0.16 -13.30
C ASN A 73 5.23 -0.21 -12.49
N PRO A 74 4.38 0.82 -12.52
CA PRO A 74 3.22 0.88 -11.64
C PRO A 74 2.15 -0.14 -12.02
N ARG A 75 1.64 -0.91 -11.03
CA ARG A 75 0.58 -1.92 -11.22
C ARG A 75 -0.71 -1.31 -11.79
N PHE A 76 -1.02 -0.10 -11.36
CA PHE A 76 -2.21 0.68 -11.75
C PHE A 76 -1.80 2.10 -12.13
N GLN A 77 -2.70 2.87 -12.76
CA GLN A 77 -2.37 4.26 -13.07
C GLN A 77 -2.16 5.10 -11.78
N PRO A 78 -1.14 5.99 -11.72
CA PRO A 78 -0.89 6.82 -10.53
C PRO A 78 -2.02 7.82 -10.18
N HIS A 79 -2.94 8.10 -11.10
CA HIS A 79 -4.11 8.94 -10.90
C HIS A 79 -5.38 8.13 -10.54
N LYS A 80 -5.24 6.83 -10.27
CA LYS A 80 -6.33 5.94 -9.89
C LYS A 80 -6.09 5.40 -8.48
N VAL A 81 -7.11 5.46 -7.64
CA VAL A 81 -7.16 4.74 -6.36
C VAL A 81 -7.93 3.45 -6.55
N VAL A 82 -7.34 2.34 -6.11
CA VAL A 82 -7.89 1.00 -6.14
C VAL A 82 -8.17 0.57 -4.71
N LEU A 83 -9.41 0.14 -4.45
CA LEU A 83 -9.77 -0.59 -3.24
C LEU A 83 -9.60 -2.09 -3.53
N TRP A 84 -8.72 -2.74 -2.78
CA TRP A 84 -8.26 -4.10 -3.03
C TRP A 84 -8.61 -5.01 -1.86
N ASP A 85 -9.14 -6.19 -2.19
CA ASP A 85 -9.29 -7.30 -1.26
C ASP A 85 -8.17 -8.31 -1.50
N ASP A 86 -7.23 -8.37 -0.55
CA ASP A 86 -6.08 -9.24 -0.67
C ASP A 86 -6.37 -10.72 -0.49
N ARG A 87 -7.38 -11.05 0.32
CA ARG A 87 -7.78 -12.44 0.57
C ARG A 87 -8.30 -13.09 -0.70
N HIS A 88 -9.07 -12.34 -1.50
CA HIS A 88 -9.61 -12.80 -2.77
C HIS A 88 -8.80 -12.34 -3.99
N THR A 89 -7.69 -11.63 -3.76
CA THR A 89 -6.82 -11.07 -4.79
C THR A 89 -7.59 -10.34 -5.89
N ARG A 90 -8.51 -9.46 -5.51
CA ARG A 90 -9.41 -8.77 -6.45
C ARG A 90 -9.57 -7.28 -6.15
N VAL A 91 -9.89 -6.53 -7.20
CA VAL A 91 -10.33 -5.15 -7.10
C VAL A 91 -11.79 -5.12 -6.64
N MET A 92 -12.07 -4.38 -5.57
CA MET A 92 -13.42 -4.11 -5.07
C MET A 92 -14.03 -2.87 -5.70
N ALA A 93 -13.23 -1.82 -5.89
CA ALA A 93 -13.66 -0.54 -6.47
C ALA A 93 -12.47 0.23 -7.02
N GLU A 94 -12.73 1.16 -7.93
CA GLU A 94 -11.74 2.08 -8.50
C GLU A 94 -12.28 3.52 -8.52
N LEU A 95 -11.41 4.48 -8.24
CA LEU A 95 -11.68 5.91 -8.33
C LEU A 95 -10.62 6.55 -9.22
N SER A 96 -11.03 7.23 -10.28
CA SER A 96 -10.13 7.89 -11.23
C SER A 96 -10.16 9.40 -11.02
N PHE A 97 -8.97 10.01 -11.02
CA PHE A 97 -8.77 11.44 -10.80
C PHE A 97 -8.07 12.09 -11.98
N LYS A 98 -8.14 13.43 -12.06
CA LYS A 98 -7.50 14.21 -13.14
C LYS A 98 -5.98 14.34 -12.96
N THR A 99 -5.50 14.20 -11.73
CA THR A 99 -4.09 14.35 -11.36
C THR A 99 -3.62 13.15 -10.54
N THR A 100 -2.30 12.99 -10.44
CA THR A 100 -1.68 11.92 -9.65
C THR A 100 -2.07 12.02 -8.18
N VAL A 101 -2.52 10.90 -7.63
CA VAL A 101 -2.87 10.80 -6.21
C VAL A 101 -1.64 11.03 -5.35
N LYS A 102 -1.75 11.92 -4.36
CA LYS A 102 -0.68 12.30 -3.44
C LYS A 102 -0.81 11.64 -2.07
N SER A 103 -2.02 11.28 -1.66
CA SER A 103 -2.26 10.55 -0.42
C SER A 103 -3.59 9.81 -0.46
N VAL A 104 -3.65 8.66 0.20
CA VAL A 104 -4.87 7.90 0.49
C VAL A 104 -4.87 7.58 1.97
N ARG A 105 -6.00 7.84 2.66
CA ARG A 105 -6.15 7.55 4.08
C ARG A 105 -7.56 7.07 4.40
N HIS A 106 -7.67 5.97 5.13
CA HIS A 106 -8.93 5.54 5.73
C HIS A 106 -9.20 6.27 7.05
N ALA A 107 -10.38 6.88 7.19
CA ALA A 107 -10.89 7.41 8.44
C ALA A 107 -11.57 6.29 9.27
N LEU A 108 -11.66 6.51 10.59
CA LEU A 108 -12.37 5.61 11.51
C LEU A 108 -13.86 5.43 11.15
N SER A 109 -14.44 6.40 10.45
CA SER A 109 -15.82 6.36 9.95
C SER A 109 -16.03 5.43 8.75
N GLY A 110 -14.98 4.78 8.25
CA GLY A 110 -15.03 3.95 7.05
C GLY A 110 -14.87 4.73 5.75
N LEU A 111 -14.74 6.06 5.80
CA LEU A 111 -14.48 6.91 4.63
C LEU A 111 -13.03 6.78 4.18
N CYS A 112 -12.82 6.76 2.86
CA CYS A 112 -11.49 6.85 2.25
C CYS A 112 -11.26 8.28 1.74
N HIS A 113 -10.32 8.99 2.35
CA HIS A 113 -9.89 10.33 1.94
C HIS A 113 -8.78 10.21 0.90
N VAL A 114 -8.93 10.92 -0.21
CA VAL A 114 -7.95 10.96 -1.30
C VAL A 114 -7.51 12.40 -1.52
N LEU A 115 -6.20 12.64 -1.54
CA LEU A 115 -5.58 13.89 -1.94
C LEU A 115 -4.97 13.70 -3.33
N VAL A 116 -5.23 14.62 -4.26
CA VAL A 116 -4.80 14.59 -5.67
C VAL A 116 -4.03 15.83 -6.08
#